data_AF-K9TBJ9-F1
#
_entry.id   AF-K9TBJ9-F1
#
_cell.length_a   1.000
_cell.length_b   1.000
_cell.length_c   1.000
_cell.angle_alpha   90.00
_cell.angle_beta   90.00
_cell.angle_gamma   90.00
#
_symmetry.space_group_name_H-M   'P 1'
#
loop_
_entity.id
_entity.type
_entity.pdbx_description
1 polymer ?
#
loop_
_entity_poly.entity_id
_entity_poly.type
_entity_poly.pdbx_seq_one_letter_code
_entity_poly.pdbx_strand_id
1 'polypeptide(L)'
;MKEQIFIDTGFVVALINQRDQYHQQATELAHRFEGYPLLVIDAVLLEIGNALSRSYKQEAVEILDSFMTSDEVEVVHLIPQLFDRAFELYKKYQDKQWGLVDCISFEVMWE
;
A
#
# COMPACT_ATOMS: atom_id res chain seq x y z
N MET A 1 1.78 17.36 15.27
CA MET A 1 1.55 16.88 13.89
C MET A 1 0.86 15.53 14.01
N LYS A 2 -0.08 15.22 13.11
CA LYS A 2 -0.70 13.88 13.08
C LYS A 2 0.37 12.84 12.71
N GLU A 3 0.25 11.63 13.25
CA GLU A 3 1.09 10.50 12.82
C GLU A 3 0.82 10.19 11.35
N GLN A 4 1.86 9.85 10.59
CA GLN A 4 1.74 9.45 9.20
C GLN A 4 1.25 8.01 9.11
N ILE A 5 0.28 7.76 8.25
CA ILE A 5 -0.35 6.45 8.11
C ILE A 5 0.20 5.76 6.86
N PHE A 6 0.80 4.59 7.05
CA PHE A 6 1.22 3.74 5.95
C PHE A 6 0.02 3.05 5.30
N ILE A 7 -0.08 3.12 3.98
CA ILE A 7 -1.15 2.49 3.19
C ILE A 7 -0.66 1.15 2.64
N ASP A 8 -1.37 0.09 3.00
CA ASP A 8 -1.14 -1.26 2.49
C ASP A 8 -2.08 -1.61 1.32
N THR A 9 -1.64 -2.54 0.47
CA THR A 9 -2.42 -3.06 -0.67
C THR A 9 -3.78 -3.58 -0.24
N GLY A 10 -3.84 -4.37 0.84
CA GLY A 10 -5.06 -5.03 1.30
C GLY A 10 -6.16 -4.02 1.67
N PHE A 11 -5.77 -2.89 2.28
CA PHE A 11 -6.70 -1.81 2.60
C PHE A 11 -7.34 -1.23 1.33
N VAL A 12 -6.55 -0.91 0.31
CA VAL A 12 -7.06 -0.29 -0.93
C VAL A 12 -7.92 -1.27 -1.72
N VAL A 13 -7.51 -2.54 -1.80
CA VAL A 13 -8.29 -3.59 -2.45
C VAL A 13 -9.64 -3.76 -1.76
N ALA A 14 -9.67 -3.83 -0.42
CA ALA A 14 -10.91 -3.92 0.34
C ALA A 14 -11.78 -2.66 0.18
N LEU A 15 -11.17 -1.47 0.11
CA LEU A 15 -11.89 -0.21 -0.09
C LEU A 15 -12.60 -0.15 -1.45
N ILE A 16 -11.97 -0.67 -2.51
CA ILE A 16 -12.54 -0.65 -3.88
C ILE A 16 -13.50 -1.81 -4.13
N ASN A 17 -13.11 -3.02 -3.72
CA ASN A 17 -13.92 -4.21 -3.94
C ASN A 17 -15.05 -4.30 -2.90
N GLN A 18 -16.25 -3.82 -3.27
CA GLN A 18 -17.44 -3.86 -2.41
C GLN A 18 -17.86 -5.28 -1.94
N ARG A 19 -17.35 -6.33 -2.59
CA ARG A 19 -17.60 -7.73 -2.21
C ARG A 19 -16.52 -8.31 -1.30
N ASP A 20 -15.47 -7.54 -1.01
CA ASP A 20 -14.42 -7.95 -0.09
C ASP A 20 -15.00 -8.06 1.33
N GLN A 21 -14.60 -9.10 2.06
CA GLN A 21 -15.06 -9.32 3.43
C GLN A 21 -14.69 -8.17 4.38
N TYR A 22 -13.64 -7.41 4.05
CA TYR A 22 -13.14 -6.29 4.83
C TYR A 22 -13.62 -4.93 4.31
N HIS A 23 -14.49 -4.88 3.29
CA HIS A 23 -14.92 -3.63 2.67
C HIS A 23 -15.45 -2.62 3.68
N GLN A 24 -16.36 -3.05 4.57
CA GLN A 24 -16.92 -2.17 5.60
C GLN A 24 -15.83 -1.62 6.54
N GLN A 25 -14.89 -2.47 6.97
CA GLN A 25 -13.80 -2.04 7.85
C GLN A 25 -12.87 -1.05 7.15
N ALA A 26 -12.57 -1.26 5.87
CA ALA A 26 -11.77 -0.33 5.07
C ALA A 26 -12.47 1.03 4.93
N THR A 27 -13.78 1.06 4.67
CA THR A 27 -14.55 2.32 4.63
C THR A 27 -14.54 3.05 5.97
N GLU A 28 -14.71 2.35 7.09
CA GLU A 28 -14.65 2.95 8.43
C GLU A 28 -13.27 3.53 8.76
N LEU A 29 -12.19 2.86 8.34
CA LEU A 29 -10.83 3.35 8.49
C LEU A 29 -10.57 4.58 7.60
N ALA A 30 -11.05 4.58 6.36
CA ALA A 30 -10.93 5.72 5.45
C ALA A 30 -11.57 6.98 6.06
N HIS A 31 -12.76 6.86 6.65
CA HIS A 31 -13.40 7.98 7.36
C HIS A 31 -12.66 8.39 8.63
N ARG A 32 -12.14 7.42 9.39
CA ARG A 32 -11.42 7.70 10.65
C ARG A 32 -10.14 8.49 10.43
N PHE A 33 -9.40 8.17 9.35
CA PHE A 33 -8.11 8.76 9.04
C PHE A 33 -8.17 9.83 7.95
N GLU A 34 -9.36 10.38 7.67
CA GLU A 34 -9.52 11.47 6.73
C GLU A 34 -8.65 12.70 7.12
N GLY A 35 -7.92 13.23 6.15
CA GLY A 35 -6.97 14.33 6.33
C GLY A 35 -5.79 14.01 7.25
N TYR A 36 -5.43 12.74 7.44
CA TYR A 36 -4.13 12.35 7.97
C TYR A 36 -3.11 12.28 6.83
N PRO A 37 -1.84 12.67 7.06
CA PRO A 37 -0.79 12.48 6.07
C PRO A 37 -0.61 10.97 5.82
N LEU A 38 -0.55 10.60 4.55
CA LEU A 38 -0.42 9.21 4.12
C LEU A 38 0.99 8.94 3.59
N LEU A 39 1.42 7.69 3.72
CA LEU A 39 2.66 7.18 3.17
C LEU A 39 2.35 5.93 2.35
N VAL A 40 2.85 5.86 1.12
CA VAL A 40 2.73 4.70 0.25
C VAL A 40 4.04 4.48 -0.50
N ILE A 41 4.27 3.27 -1.00
CA ILE A 41 5.46 2.92 -1.79
C ILE A 41 5.02 2.51 -3.18
N ASP A 42 5.81 2.83 -4.21
CA ASP A 42 5.56 2.38 -5.60
C ASP A 42 5.30 0.86 -5.70
N ALA A 43 5.93 0.05 -4.85
CA ALA A 43 5.71 -1.39 -4.79
C ALA A 43 4.25 -1.76 -4.42
N VAL A 44 3.66 -1.04 -3.46
CA VAL A 44 2.25 -1.18 -3.06
C VAL A 44 1.34 -0.72 -4.21
N LEU A 45 1.68 0.39 -4.87
CA LEU A 45 0.92 0.88 -6.04
C LEU A 45 0.87 -0.15 -7.17
N LEU A 46 2.01 -0.80 -7.48
CA LEU A 46 2.10 -1.88 -8.45
C LEU A 46 1.23 -3.09 -8.05
N GLU A 47 1.26 -3.46 -6.77
CA GLU A 47 0.50 -4.59 -6.26
C GLU A 47 -1.02 -4.34 -6.31
N ILE A 48 -1.46 -3.15 -5.93
CA ILE A 48 -2.86 -2.68 -6.07
C ILE A 48 -3.31 -2.79 -7.53
N GLY A 49 -2.53 -2.21 -8.46
CA GLY A 49 -2.84 -2.21 -9.88
C GLY A 49 -2.97 -3.63 -10.45
N ASN A 50 -2.09 -4.54 -10.03
CA ASN A 50 -2.14 -5.95 -10.42
C ASN A 50 -3.37 -6.67 -9.84
N ALA A 51 -3.65 -6.47 -8.54
CA ALA A 51 -4.77 -7.10 -7.84
C ALA A 51 -6.14 -6.72 -8.44
N LEU A 52 -6.29 -5.46 -8.87
CA LEU A 52 -7.56 -4.92 -9.38
C LEU A 52 -7.71 -5.00 -10.90
N SER A 53 -6.64 -5.38 -11.63
CA SER A 53 -6.54 -5.33 -13.09
C SER A 53 -7.67 -6.01 -13.88
N ARG A 54 -8.32 -7.03 -13.31
CA ARG A 54 -9.34 -7.84 -14.00
C ARG A 54 -10.77 -7.36 -13.83
N SER A 55 -11.08 -6.68 -12.72
CA SER A 55 -12.47 -6.39 -12.33
C SER A 55 -12.71 -4.94 -11.93
N TYR A 56 -11.67 -4.21 -11.57
CA TYR A 56 -11.75 -2.85 -11.03
C TYR A 56 -10.64 -1.95 -11.60
N LYS A 57 -10.33 -2.13 -12.89
CA LYS A 57 -9.18 -1.46 -13.51
C LYS A 57 -9.36 0.05 -13.56
N GLN A 58 -10.58 0.54 -13.73
CA GLN A 58 -10.84 1.97 -13.77
C GLN A 58 -10.62 2.60 -12.39
N GLU A 59 -11.20 1.99 -11.36
CA GLU A 59 -11.07 2.40 -9.96
C GLU A 59 -9.61 2.32 -9.49
N ALA A 60 -8.87 1.31 -9.96
CA ALA A 60 -7.43 1.20 -9.73
C ALA A 60 -6.67 2.39 -10.36
N VAL A 61 -7.00 2.81 -11.58
CA VAL A 61 -6.36 3.98 -12.19
C VAL A 61 -6.68 5.25 -11.38
N GLU A 62 -7.93 5.44 -10.99
CA GLU A 62 -8.37 6.61 -10.23
C GLU A 62 -7.66 6.71 -8.87
N ILE A 63 -7.58 5.61 -8.11
CA ILE A 63 -6.92 5.63 -6.80
C ILE A 63 -5.40 5.84 -6.94
N LEU A 64 -4.75 5.19 -7.90
CA LEU A 64 -3.31 5.33 -8.11
C LEU A 64 -2.95 6.76 -8.53
N ASP A 65 -3.74 7.36 -9.43
CA ASP A 65 -3.55 8.75 -9.84
C ASP A 65 -3.74 9.71 -8.65
N SER A 66 -4.72 9.47 -7.79
CA SER A 66 -4.92 10.28 -6.59
C SER A 66 -3.76 10.19 -5.59
N PHE A 67 -3.15 9.01 -5.42
CA PHE A 67 -1.96 8.88 -4.57
C PHE A 67 -0.76 9.62 -5.15
N MET A 68 -0.57 9.59 -6.48
CA MET A 68 0.57 10.24 -7.12
C MET A 68 0.45 11.77 -7.24
N THR A 69 -0.77 12.31 -7.18
CA THR A 69 -1.04 13.74 -7.40
C THR A 69 -1.42 14.50 -6.13
N SER A 70 -1.74 13.81 -5.04
CA SER A 70 -2.13 14.43 -3.78
C SER A 70 -0.93 14.95 -3.00
N ASP A 71 -0.99 16.21 -2.57
CA ASP A 71 0.01 16.82 -1.68
C ASP A 71 -0.02 16.23 -0.26
N GLU A 72 -1.07 15.48 0.10
CA GLU A 72 -1.23 14.84 1.42
C GLU A 72 -0.66 13.42 1.47
N VAL A 73 -0.20 12.90 0.33
CA VAL A 73 0.32 11.54 0.17
C VAL A 73 1.80 11.61 -0.17
N GLU A 74 2.64 11.07 0.71
CA GLU A 74 4.03 10.84 0.39
C GLU A 74 4.18 9.50 -0.33
N VAL A 75 4.74 9.54 -1.54
CA VAL A 75 5.07 8.34 -2.32
C VAL A 75 6.57 8.08 -2.22
N VAL A 76 6.95 7.01 -1.54
CA VAL A 76 8.34 6.55 -1.47
C VAL A 76 8.66 5.72 -2.70
N HIS A 77 9.66 6.17 -3.46
CA HIS A 77 10.09 5.50 -4.66
C HIS A 77 10.98 4.29 -4.36
N LEU A 78 10.67 3.16 -4.98
CA LEU A 78 11.48 1.95 -4.85
C LEU A 78 12.82 2.14 -5.57
N ILE A 79 13.90 2.21 -4.79
CA ILE A 79 15.28 2.27 -5.30
C ILE A 79 16.00 0.92 -5.13
N PRO A 80 17.05 0.62 -5.90
CA PRO A 80 17.77 -0.66 -5.82
C PRO A 80 18.23 -1.03 -4.41
N GLN A 81 18.71 -0.06 -3.63
CA GLN A 81 19.19 -0.29 -2.26
C GLN A 81 18.06 -0.69 -1.30
N LEU A 82 16.86 -0.15 -1.50
CA LEU A 82 15.68 -0.54 -0.72
C LEU A 82 15.24 -1.96 -1.09
N PHE A 83 15.24 -2.27 -2.39
CA PHE A 83 14.94 -3.61 -2.88
C PHE A 83 15.92 -4.66 -2.32
N ASP A 84 17.23 -4.38 -2.36
CA ASP A 84 18.25 -5.31 -1.88
C ASP A 84 18.07 -5.64 -0.39
N ARG A 85 17.81 -4.63 0.45
CA ARG A 85 17.53 -4.83 1.88
C ARG A 85 16.28 -5.64 2.12
N ALA A 86 15.18 -5.27 1.47
CA ALA A 86 13.91 -6.00 1.57
C ALA A 86 14.06 -7.46 1.09
N PHE A 87 14.88 -7.71 0.07
CA PHE A 87 15.15 -9.05 -0.41
C PHE A 87 15.99 -9.88 0.57
N GLU A 88 16.94 -9.28 1.29
CA GLU A 88 17.61 -9.95 2.42
C GLU A 88 16.61 -10.31 3.52
N LEU A 89 15.67 -9.43 3.83
CA LEU A 89 14.60 -9.68 4.80
C LEU A 89 13.73 -10.87 4.38
N TYR A 90 13.31 -10.88 3.11
CA TYR A 90 12.51 -11.95 2.52
C TYR A 90 13.23 -13.30 2.57
N LYS A 91 14.53 -13.33 2.25
CA LYS A 91 15.36 -14.54 2.38
C LYS A 91 15.53 -15.01 3.83
N LYS A 92 15.59 -14.08 4.79
CA LYS A 92 15.81 -14.40 6.21
C LYS A 92 14.58 -15.06 6.84
N TYR A 93 13.38 -14.58 6.54
CA TYR A 93 12.14 -14.99 7.21
C TYR A 93 11.33 -16.00 6.39
N GLN A 94 11.95 -17.14 6.08
CA GLN A 94 11.32 -18.22 5.31
C GLN A 94 10.18 -18.92 6.04
N ASP A 95 10.07 -18.76 7.36
CA ASP A 95 8.97 -19.29 8.17
C ASP A 95 7.72 -18.39 8.16
N LYS A 96 7.82 -17.18 7.59
CA LYS A 96 6.73 -16.21 7.48
C LYS A 96 6.10 -16.27 6.09
N GLN A 97 4.83 -15.92 6.02
CA GLN A 97 4.07 -15.78 4.77
C GLN A 97 4.16 -14.37 4.20
N TRP A 98 5.22 -13.63 4.52
CA TRP A 98 5.40 -12.26 4.04
C TRP A 98 5.73 -12.27 2.56
N GLY A 99 5.05 -11.45 1.78
CA GLY A 99 5.41 -11.15 0.40
C GLY A 99 6.64 -10.25 0.32
N LEU A 100 7.17 -10.09 -0.89
CA LEU A 100 8.27 -9.16 -1.12
C LEU A 100 7.85 -7.70 -0.96
N VAL A 101 6.59 -7.37 -1.32
CA VAL A 101 6.01 -6.04 -1.08
C VAL A 101 5.92 -5.75 0.41
N ASP A 102 5.47 -6.71 1.23
CA ASP A 102 5.49 -6.59 2.70
C ASP A 102 6.90 -6.28 3.23
N CYS A 103 7.91 -6.99 2.72
CA CYS A 103 9.30 -6.77 3.15
C CYS A 103 9.80 -5.37 2.77
N ILE A 104 9.41 -4.86 1.60
CA ILE A 104 9.72 -3.48 1.17
C ILE A 104 9.01 -2.48 2.09
N SER A 105 7.74 -2.73 2.42
CA SER A 105 6.97 -1.93 3.37
C SER A 105 7.63 -1.86 4.74
N PHE A 106 8.12 -2.98 5.27
CA PHE A 106 8.82 -3.02 6.56
C PHE A 106 10.12 -2.20 6.55
N GLU A 107 10.93 -2.30 5.50
CA GLU A 107 12.16 -1.51 5.39
C GLU A 107 11.88 0.00 5.41
N VAL A 108 10.79 0.45 4.79
CA VAL A 108 10.39 1.88 4.83
C VAL A 108 9.79 2.26 6.18
N MET A 109 9.01 1.39 6.80
CA MET A 109 8.37 1.68 8.09
C MET A 109 9.33 1.62 9.30
N TRP A 110 10.47 0.95 9.16
CA TRP A 110 11.48 0.81 10.22
C TRP A 110 12.58 1.86 10.16
N GLU A 111 12.67 2.65 9.08
CA GLU A 111 13.53 3.84 9.00
C GLU A 111 13.02 4.95 9.93
#